data_AF-A0A316ZK90-F1
#
_entry.id   AF-A0A316ZK90-F1
#
_cell.length_a   1.000
_cell.length_b   1.000
_cell.length_c   1.000
_cell.angle_alpha   90.00
_cell.angle_beta   90.00
_cell.angle_gamma   90.00
#
_symmetry.space_group_name_H-M   'P 1'
#
loop_
_entity.id
_entity.type
_entity.pdbx_description
1 polymer ?
#
loop_
_entity_poly.entity_id
_entity_poly.type
_entity_poly.pdbx_seq_one_letter_code
_entity_poly.pdbx_strand_id
1 'polypeptide(L)'
;MQAWQEEVEAEMGQGRNFHLLPFPKDAQYINEMSQWAMSAEGKDGLENAGKGKCPPVWGEWEFKCRENFPEIRRRFGERGEERREVRDVRELGFEFGERKG
;
A
#
# COMPACT_ATOMS: atom_id res chain seq x y z
N MET A 1 -7.91 15.14 16.41
CA MET A 1 -8.95 14.86 15.39
C MET A 1 -9.33 16.10 14.59
N GLN A 2 -9.83 17.17 15.22
CA GLN A 2 -10.22 18.37 14.46
C GLN A 2 -9.05 19.05 13.73
N ALA A 3 -7.93 19.29 14.42
CA ALA A 3 -6.73 19.87 13.80
C ALA A 3 -6.21 19.06 12.60
N TRP A 4 -6.16 17.72 12.73
CA TRP A 4 -5.78 16.82 11.64
C TRP A 4 -6.72 16.98 10.43
N GLN A 5 -8.03 17.05 10.65
CA GLN A 5 -8.99 17.21 9.57
C GLN A 5 -8.79 18.56 8.85
N GLU A 6 -8.60 19.64 9.59
CA GLU A 6 -8.34 20.97 9.04
C GLU A 6 -7.04 21.00 8.21
N GLU A 7 -5.99 20.31 8.67
CA GLU A 7 -4.74 20.13 7.92
C GLU A 7 -4.94 19.35 6.62
N VAL A 8 -5.68 18.22 6.65
CA VAL A 8 -5.98 17.43 5.45
C VAL A 8 -6.83 18.23 4.45
N GLU A 9 -7.84 18.96 4.93
CA GLU A 9 -8.67 19.82 4.07
C GLU A 9 -7.85 20.96 3.45
N ALA A 10 -6.92 21.54 4.19
CA ALA A 10 -6.03 22.58 3.67
C ALA A 10 -5.05 22.05 2.61
N GLU A 11 -4.57 20.80 2.77
CA GLU A 11 -3.62 20.18 1.83
C GLU A 11 -4.31 19.61 0.58
N MET A 12 -5.42 18.90 0.74
CA MET A 12 -6.05 18.09 -0.31
C MET A 12 -7.35 18.68 -0.87
N GLY A 13 -7.91 19.69 -0.20
CA GLY A 13 -9.22 20.25 -0.50
C GLY A 13 -10.38 19.45 0.11
N GLN A 14 -11.56 20.06 0.07
CA GLN A 14 -12.77 19.50 0.69
C GLN A 14 -13.50 18.49 -0.22
N GLY A 15 -14.41 17.73 0.39
CA GLY A 15 -15.31 16.83 -0.34
C GLY A 15 -14.61 15.59 -0.89
N ARG A 16 -14.69 15.37 -2.21
CA ARG A 16 -14.19 14.12 -2.82
C ARG A 16 -12.69 13.92 -2.69
N ASN A 17 -11.92 15.01 -2.63
CA ASN A 17 -10.46 14.94 -2.55
C ASN A 17 -9.96 14.63 -1.15
N PHE A 18 -10.77 14.88 -0.12
CA PHE A 18 -10.40 14.64 1.28
C PHE A 18 -9.99 13.18 1.55
N HIS A 19 -10.62 12.23 0.86
CA HIS A 19 -10.33 10.80 1.01
C HIS A 19 -9.28 10.28 0.00
N LEU A 20 -8.77 11.13 -0.89
CA LEU A 20 -7.76 10.71 -1.86
C LEU A 20 -6.40 10.63 -1.19
N LEU A 21 -5.77 9.46 -1.27
CA LEU A 21 -4.38 9.24 -0.88
C LEU A 21 -3.60 8.86 -2.14
N PRO A 22 -3.21 9.82 -2.99
CA PRO A 22 -2.38 9.53 -4.14
C PRO A 22 -0.99 9.05 -3.67
N PHE A 23 -0.34 8.21 -4.46
CA PHE A 23 1.03 7.79 -4.18
C PHE A 23 1.94 9.04 -3.96
N PRO A 24 2.81 9.05 -2.93
CA PRO A 24 3.13 7.95 -2.01
C PRO A 24 2.27 7.88 -0.74
N LYS A 25 1.27 8.76 -0.57
CA LYS A 25 0.52 8.91 0.69
C LYS A 25 -0.24 7.66 1.10
N ASP A 26 -0.82 6.92 0.15
CA ASP A 26 -1.49 5.66 0.45
C ASP A 26 -0.54 4.61 1.01
N ALA A 27 0.60 4.41 0.36
CA ALA A 27 1.63 3.46 0.79
C ALA A 27 2.21 3.83 2.17
N GLN A 28 2.43 5.12 2.42
CA GLN A 28 2.87 5.62 3.73
C GLN A 28 1.80 5.42 4.80
N TYR A 29 0.55 5.78 4.50
CA TYR A 29 -0.57 5.63 5.42
C TYR A 29 -0.80 4.18 5.84
N ILE A 30 -0.66 3.21 4.92
CA ILE A 30 -0.72 1.78 5.25
C ILE A 30 0.34 1.41 6.30
N ASN A 31 1.58 1.87 6.13
CA ASN A 31 2.66 1.59 7.06
C ASN A 31 2.46 2.29 8.41
N GLU A 32 1.97 3.53 8.43
CA GLU A 32 1.63 4.26 9.65
C GLU A 32 0.54 3.55 10.44
N MET A 33 -0.54 3.11 9.78
CA MET A 33 -1.61 2.35 10.41
C MET A 33 -1.10 1.00 10.93
N SER A 34 -0.19 0.37 10.20
CA SER A 34 0.43 -0.88 10.64
C SER A 34 1.24 -0.70 11.91
N GLN A 35 2.10 0.32 11.95
CA GLN A 35 2.88 0.69 13.14
C GLN A 35 1.98 1.01 14.33
N TRP A 36 0.92 1.79 14.11
CA TRP A 36 -0.01 2.16 15.16
C TRP A 36 -0.79 0.95 15.70
N ALA A 37 -1.26 0.06 14.84
CA ALA A 37 -1.92 -1.17 15.28
C ALA A 37 -0.97 -2.05 16.11
N MET A 38 0.29 -2.18 15.68
CA MET A 38 1.27 -3.01 16.38
C MET A 38 1.76 -2.41 17.71
N SER A 39 1.55 -1.10 17.93
CA SER A 39 1.85 -0.44 19.22
C SER A 39 0.84 -0.75 20.32
N ALA A 40 -0.28 -1.40 20.01
CA ALA A 40 -1.26 -1.81 21.01
C ALA A 40 -0.67 -2.84 22.00
N GLU A 41 -1.15 -2.79 23.25
CA GLU A 41 -0.80 -3.78 24.27
C GLU A 41 -1.30 -5.17 23.86
N GLY A 42 -0.47 -6.18 24.13
CA GLY A 42 -0.85 -7.57 23.88
C GLY A 42 -1.95 -8.00 24.85
N LYS A 43 -2.89 -8.82 24.38
CA LYS A 43 -3.96 -9.36 25.20
C LYS A 43 -3.95 -10.89 25.17
N ASP A 44 -4.00 -11.49 26.35
CA ASP A 44 -4.10 -12.94 26.50
C ASP A 44 -5.32 -13.49 25.76
N GLY A 45 -5.11 -14.63 25.09
CA GLY A 45 -6.12 -15.28 24.26
C GLY A 45 -6.20 -14.78 22.81
N LEU A 46 -5.36 -13.82 22.40
CA LEU A 46 -5.20 -13.43 20.99
C LEU A 46 -4.02 -14.15 20.33
N GLU A 47 -4.13 -14.34 19.01
CA GLU A 47 -3.05 -14.84 18.15
C GLU A 47 -1.81 -13.92 18.15
N ASN A 48 -0.71 -14.37 17.56
CA ASN A 48 0.54 -13.61 17.42
C ASN A 48 1.07 -13.05 18.75
N ALA A 49 1.17 -13.92 19.77
CA ALA A 49 1.62 -13.58 21.11
C ALA A 49 0.82 -12.41 21.74
N GLY A 50 -0.50 -12.45 21.57
CA GLY A 50 -1.41 -11.44 22.12
C GLY A 50 -1.62 -10.22 21.23
N LYS A 51 -0.96 -10.12 20.06
CA LYS A 51 -1.10 -8.98 19.14
C LYS A 51 -2.34 -9.06 18.24
N GLY A 52 -2.97 -10.23 18.10
CA GLY A 52 -4.08 -10.40 17.18
C GLY A 52 -3.61 -10.31 15.72
N LYS A 53 -4.45 -9.74 14.84
CA LYS A 53 -4.13 -9.62 13.41
C LYS A 53 -3.00 -8.62 13.17
N CYS A 54 -1.97 -9.06 12.45
CA CYS A 54 -0.85 -8.22 12.05
C CYS A 54 -1.11 -7.58 10.67
N PRO A 55 -1.34 -6.26 10.58
CA PRO A 55 -1.49 -5.57 9.31
C PRO A 55 -0.19 -5.63 8.47
N PRO A 56 -0.29 -5.49 7.14
CA PRO A 56 0.86 -5.54 6.25
C PRO A 56 1.80 -4.35 6.48
N VAL A 57 3.07 -4.52 6.12
CA VAL A 57 4.04 -3.42 5.97
C VAL A 57 4.57 -3.49 4.55
N TRP A 58 4.44 -2.40 3.82
CA TRP A 58 4.94 -2.26 2.45
C TRP A 58 6.40 -1.84 2.47
N GLY A 59 7.24 -2.66 1.83
CA GLY A 59 8.64 -2.36 1.61
C GLY A 59 8.88 -1.70 0.25
N GLU A 60 10.15 -1.64 -0.14
CA GLU A 60 10.57 -1.00 -1.38
C GLU A 60 9.88 -1.60 -2.62
N TRP A 61 9.70 -2.91 -2.64
CA TRP A 61 9.04 -3.61 -3.74
C TRP A 61 7.60 -3.15 -3.90
N GLU A 62 6.80 -3.14 -2.83
CA GLU A 62 5.40 -2.70 -2.85
C GLU A 62 5.27 -1.23 -3.26
N PHE A 63 6.17 -0.37 -2.76
CA PHE A 63 6.20 1.05 -3.12
C PHE A 63 6.45 1.24 -4.61
N LYS A 64 7.48 0.59 -5.17
CA LYS A 64 7.81 0.68 -6.60
C LYS A 64 6.68 0.11 -7.46
N CYS A 65 6.08 -1.01 -7.05
CA CYS A 65 4.90 -1.56 -7.70
C CYS A 65 3.72 -0.57 -7.70
N ARG A 66 3.48 0.11 -6.58
CA ARG A 66 2.37 1.06 -6.44
C ARG A 66 2.58 2.32 -7.28
N GLU A 67 3.80 2.85 -7.30
CA GLU A 67 4.21 3.99 -8.13
C GLU A 67 3.99 3.69 -9.62
N ASN A 68 4.39 2.50 -10.05
CA ASN A 68 4.35 2.08 -11.45
C ASN A 68 3.04 1.38 -11.86
N PHE A 69 2.07 1.26 -10.95
CA PHE A 69 0.87 0.45 -11.16
C PHE A 69 0.09 0.79 -12.45
N PRO A 70 -0.13 2.07 -12.82
CA PRO A 70 -0.81 2.38 -14.08
C PRO A 70 -0.08 1.83 -15.31
N GLU A 71 1.25 1.93 -15.34
CA GLU A 71 2.08 1.45 -16.44
C GLU A 71 2.19 -0.08 -16.45
N ILE A 72 2.34 -0.71 -15.28
CA ILE A 72 2.26 -2.16 -15.12
C ILE A 72 0.94 -2.68 -15.71
N ARG A 73 -0.18 -2.06 -15.33
CA ARG A 73 -1.51 -2.44 -15.82
C ARG A 73 -1.64 -2.24 -17.33
N ARG A 74 -1.08 -1.17 -17.89
CA ARG A 74 -1.05 -0.94 -19.34
C ARG A 74 -0.31 -2.06 -20.07
N ARG A 75 0.95 -2.33 -19.68
CA ARG A 75 1.78 -3.37 -20.32
C ARG A 75 1.20 -4.77 -20.16
N PHE A 76 0.62 -5.07 -19.00
CA PHE A 76 -0.10 -6.32 -18.78
C PHE A 76 -1.32 -6.46 -19.69
N GLY A 77 -2.06 -5.37 -19.92
CA GLY A 77 -3.18 -5.34 -20.87
C GLY A 77 -2.75 -5.55 -22.32
N GLU A 78 -1.61 -4.97 -22.72
CA GLU A 78 -1.04 -5.07 -24.07
C GLU A 78 -0.61 -6.49 -24.46
N ARG A 79 -0.39 -7.38 -23.48
CA ARG A 79 -0.14 -8.81 -23.72
C ARG A 79 -1.39 -9.58 -24.20
N GLY A 80 -2.58 -8.98 -24.19
CA GLY A 80 -3.80 -9.63 -24.68
C GLY A 80 -4.08 -10.95 -23.96
N GLU A 81 -4.24 -12.05 -24.70
CA GLU A 81 -4.48 -13.38 -24.13
C GLU A 81 -3.25 -13.96 -23.41
N GLU A 82 -2.04 -13.63 -23.86
CA GLU A 82 -0.78 -14.09 -23.27
C GLU A 82 -0.54 -13.54 -21.85
N ARG A 83 -1.29 -12.50 -21.44
CA ARG A 83 -1.20 -11.97 -20.06
C ARG A 83 -1.46 -13.01 -18.98
N ARG A 84 -2.16 -14.11 -19.32
CA ARG A 84 -2.43 -15.24 -18.43
C ARG A 84 -1.16 -16.00 -18.05
N GLU A 85 -0.11 -15.87 -18.86
CA GLU A 85 1.17 -16.54 -18.67
C GLU A 85 2.12 -15.73 -17.79
N VAL A 86 1.95 -14.41 -17.73
CA VAL A 86 2.76 -13.50 -16.90
C VAL A 86 2.61 -13.85 -15.42
N ARG A 87 3.74 -14.20 -14.77
CA ARG A 87 3.80 -14.53 -13.33
C ARG A 87 4.52 -13.47 -12.52
N ASP A 88 5.31 -12.62 -13.17
CA ASP A 88 6.13 -11.62 -12.51
C ASP A 88 6.12 -10.26 -13.23
N VAL A 89 6.22 -9.17 -12.47
CA VAL A 89 6.32 -7.81 -13.04
C VAL A 89 7.61 -7.60 -13.85
N ARG A 90 8.65 -8.41 -13.61
CA ARG A 90 9.88 -8.46 -14.43
C ARG A 90 9.60 -8.82 -15.88
N GLU A 91 8.62 -9.69 -16.15
CA GLU A 91 8.21 -10.05 -17.52
C GLU A 91 7.52 -8.88 -18.26
N LEU A 92 7.10 -7.87 -17.51
CA LEU A 92 6.56 -6.60 -18.02
C LEU A 92 7.64 -5.50 -18.08
N GLY A 93 8.89 -5.83 -17.73
CA GLY A 93 10.05 -4.94 -17.79
C GLY A 93 10.27 -4.10 -16.53
N PHE A 94 9.83 -4.57 -15.37
CA PHE A 94 10.03 -3.89 -14.08
C PHE A 94 10.93 -4.70 -13.15
N GLU A 95 12.10 -4.17 -12.81
CA GLU A 95 13.03 -4.76 -11.87
C GLU A 95 13.03 -3.98 -10.56
N PHE A 96 12.18 -4.43 -9.64
CA PHE A 96 12.11 -3.90 -8.27
C PHE A 96 12.59 -5.02 -7.36
N GLY A 97 13.77 -4.88 -6.76
CA GLY A 97 14.47 -5.87 -5.90
C GLY A 97 13.74 -7.18 -5.55
N GLU A 98 13.61 -7.50 -4.27
CA GLU A 98 12.84 -8.66 -3.81
C GLU A 98 11.68 -8.20 -2.93
N ARG A 99 10.54 -8.89 -3.05
CA ARG A 99 9.40 -8.68 -2.15
C ARG A 99 9.75 -9.25 -0.79
N LYS A 100 9.66 -8.44 0.27
CA LYS A 100 9.79 -8.97 1.63
C LYS A 100 8.51 -9.76 1.96
N GLY A 101 8.68 -11.05 2.24
CA GLY A 101 7.61 -11.99 2.57
C GLY A 101 7.11 -11.87 3.99
#